data_AF-A0A7W0UQJ7-F1
#
_entry.id   AF-A0A7W0UQJ7-F1
#
_cell.length_a   1.000
_cell.length_b   1.000
_cell.length_c   1.000
_cell.angle_alpha   90.00
_cell.angle_beta   90.00
_cell.angle_gamma   90.00
#
_symmetry.space_group_name_H-M   'P 1'
#
loop_
_entity.id
_entity.type
_entity.pdbx_description
1 polymer ?
#
loop_
_entity_poly.entity_id
_entity_poly.type
_entity_poly.pdbx_seq_one_letter_code
_entity_poly.pdbx_strand_id
1 'polypeptide(L)'
;MGLVLHNIVMAQLWELGVRGTTLDVVAAWKEAALLVALLVVAWHVRRRPAVNAADALAASYATVIAIYWLIPQDVLGGEATARGELLALRHHLFPVAAYALGRLAALAWEERGRLGGLIALSAVVVAVVGLLDLAFVSLQAWRDSGVPDWYREQLGLDYEGPSDLPENWVYNTGDEENPIRRLVSTFLSPLASAYALVVALIYVLSRPFRWWWGLLAVLFYVALLYTHTRAA
;
A
#
# COMPACT_ATOMS: atom_id res chain seq x y z
N MET A 1 1.74 0.94 8.38
CA MET A 1 1.80 2.20 9.15
C MET A 1 2.25 3.38 8.31
N GLY A 2 3.41 3.32 7.64
CA GLY A 2 3.94 4.47 6.88
C GLY A 2 3.07 4.98 5.73
N LEU A 3 2.29 4.11 5.10
CA LEU A 3 1.53 4.45 3.89
C LEU A 3 0.36 5.43 4.15
N VAL A 4 -0.24 5.38 5.36
CA VAL A 4 -1.33 6.29 5.77
C VAL A 4 -0.87 7.75 5.72
N LEU A 5 0.26 8.02 6.38
CA LEU A 5 0.81 9.36 6.50
C LEU A 5 1.50 9.79 5.22
N HIS A 6 2.00 8.84 4.43
CA HIS A 6 2.76 9.15 3.23
C HIS A 6 2.01 10.10 2.31
N ASN A 7 0.77 9.80 1.94
CA ASN A 7 0.06 10.60 0.96
C ASN A 7 -0.37 11.96 1.53
N ILE A 8 -0.78 12.02 2.81
CA ILE A 8 -1.06 13.28 3.49
C ILE A 8 0.20 14.15 3.54
N VAL A 9 1.34 13.57 3.94
CA VAL A 9 2.62 14.27 3.99
C VAL A 9 3.05 14.72 2.60
N MET A 10 2.87 13.90 1.55
CA MET A 10 3.22 14.30 0.19
C MET A 10 2.35 15.46 -0.30
N ALA A 11 1.05 15.42 -0.05
CA ALA A 11 0.13 16.50 -0.39
C ALA A 11 0.44 17.80 0.36
N GLN A 12 0.75 17.71 1.66
CA GLN A 12 1.14 18.86 2.47
C GLN A 12 2.49 19.46 2.02
N LEU A 13 3.48 18.61 1.73
CA LEU A 13 4.76 19.07 1.17
C LEU A 13 4.58 19.71 -0.21
N TRP A 14 3.66 19.19 -1.01
CA TRP A 14 3.29 19.77 -2.29
C TRP A 14 2.67 21.16 -2.14
N GLU A 15 1.72 21.34 -1.22
CA GLU A 15 1.14 22.65 -0.86
C GLU A 15 2.21 23.64 -0.38
N LEU A 16 3.23 23.14 0.34
CA LEU A 16 4.39 23.93 0.78
C LEU A 16 5.41 24.20 -0.35
N GLY A 17 5.13 23.77 -1.59
CA GLY A 17 5.95 24.03 -2.77
C GLY A 17 7.11 23.07 -2.99
N VAL A 18 7.20 21.96 -2.24
CA VAL A 18 8.22 20.93 -2.45
C VAL A 18 7.82 20.08 -3.65
N ARG A 19 8.62 20.11 -4.73
CA ARG A 19 8.31 19.42 -6.00
C ARG A 19 9.51 18.69 -6.60
N GLY A 20 9.26 17.93 -7.67
CA GLY A 20 10.30 17.29 -8.47
C GLY A 20 11.14 16.29 -7.65
N THR A 21 12.45 16.25 -7.89
CA THR A 21 13.36 15.28 -7.27
C THR A 21 13.35 15.34 -5.74
N THR A 22 13.21 16.52 -5.15
CA THR A 22 13.16 16.67 -3.68
C THR A 22 11.97 15.91 -3.09
N LEU A 23 10.79 16.08 -3.70
CA LEU A 23 9.61 15.35 -3.27
C LEU A 23 9.74 13.84 -3.55
N ASP A 24 10.38 13.44 -4.65
CA ASP A 24 10.64 12.02 -4.97
C ASP A 24 11.56 11.34 -3.93
N VAL A 25 12.57 12.05 -3.43
CA VAL A 25 13.49 11.55 -2.39
C VAL A 25 12.75 11.39 -1.08
N VAL A 26 11.95 12.39 -0.67
CA VAL A 26 11.14 12.27 0.53
C VAL A 26 10.12 11.14 0.36
N ALA A 27 9.53 10.99 -0.82
CA ALA A 27 8.59 9.92 -1.11
C ALA A 27 9.23 8.52 -1.04
N ALA A 28 10.53 8.41 -1.29
CA ALA A 28 11.31 7.18 -1.28
C ALA A 28 11.65 6.64 0.13
N TRP A 29 11.20 7.32 1.19
CA TRP A 29 11.52 6.96 2.58
C TRP A 29 11.09 5.53 2.95
N LYS A 30 9.98 5.04 2.37
CA LYS A 30 9.45 3.69 2.62
C LYS A 30 10.38 2.62 2.03
N GLU A 31 10.95 2.88 0.86
CA GLU A 31 11.96 2.03 0.23
C GLU A 31 13.26 2.05 1.03
N ALA A 32 13.70 3.22 1.50
CA ALA A 32 14.87 3.34 2.36
C ALA A 32 14.67 2.57 3.69
N ALA A 33 13.52 2.72 4.33
CA ALA A 33 13.18 1.98 5.55
C ALA A 33 13.12 0.46 5.30
N LEU A 34 12.53 0.03 4.18
CA LEU A 34 12.50 -1.37 3.78
C LEU A 34 13.91 -1.93 3.54
N LEU A 35 14.76 -1.18 2.84
CA LEU A 35 16.15 -1.56 2.59
C LEU A 35 16.94 -1.68 3.89
N VAL A 36 16.85 -0.69 4.78
CA VAL A 36 17.52 -0.72 6.08
C VAL A 36 17.02 -1.92 6.90
N ALA A 37 15.71 -2.14 6.98
CA ALA A 37 15.15 -3.29 7.68
C ALA A 37 15.67 -4.62 7.09
N LEU A 38 15.70 -4.74 5.76
CA LEU A 38 16.24 -5.91 5.08
C LEU A 38 17.71 -6.14 5.41
N LEU A 39 18.55 -5.11 5.36
CA LEU A 39 19.97 -5.18 5.70
C LEU A 39 20.18 -5.56 7.17
N VAL A 40 19.43 -4.96 8.09
CA VAL A 40 19.48 -5.26 9.52
C VAL A 40 19.12 -6.71 9.76
N VAL A 41 18.00 -7.20 9.20
CA VAL A 41 17.59 -8.59 9.40
C VAL A 41 18.58 -9.55 8.72
N ALA A 42 19.04 -9.26 7.50
CA ALA A 42 20.03 -10.07 6.80
C ALA A 42 21.35 -10.18 7.59
N TRP A 43 21.78 -9.10 8.26
CA TRP A 43 22.96 -9.11 9.13
C TRP A 43 22.80 -10.04 10.35
N HIS A 44 21.58 -10.15 10.89
CA HIS A 44 21.29 -11.04 12.01
C HIS A 44 21.12 -12.51 11.59
N VAL A 45 20.72 -12.76 10.35
CA VAL A 45 20.54 -14.11 9.82
C VAL A 45 21.89 -14.71 9.45
N ARG A 46 22.44 -15.56 10.33
CA ARG A 46 23.72 -16.25 10.10
C ARG A 46 23.64 -17.47 9.18
N ARG A 47 22.44 -17.98 8.91
CA ARG A 47 22.21 -19.18 8.09
C ARG A 47 21.49 -18.82 6.81
N ARG A 48 21.98 -19.30 5.67
CA ARG A 48 21.27 -19.10 4.40
C ARG A 48 19.95 -19.88 4.42
N PRO A 49 18.80 -19.25 4.10
CA PRO A 49 17.55 -19.98 3.98
C PRO A 49 17.65 -21.06 2.90
N ALA A 50 17.02 -22.20 3.16
CA ALA A 50 16.68 -23.11 2.07
C ALA A 50 15.70 -22.43 1.12
N VAL A 51 16.02 -22.48 -0.17
CA VAL A 51 15.18 -21.96 -1.26
C VAL A 51 13.95 -22.86 -1.37
N ASN A 52 12.78 -22.25 -1.33
CA ASN A 52 11.50 -22.93 -1.57
C ASN A 52 10.83 -22.42 -2.86
N ALA A 53 9.69 -23.00 -3.22
CA ALA A 53 8.95 -22.61 -4.42
C ALA A 53 8.52 -21.14 -4.43
N ALA A 54 8.17 -20.57 -3.27
CA ALA A 54 7.82 -19.15 -3.18
C ALA A 54 9.06 -18.25 -3.37
N ASP A 55 10.24 -18.66 -2.88
CA ASP A 55 11.49 -17.93 -3.15
C ASP A 55 11.80 -17.95 -4.66
N ALA A 56 11.58 -19.09 -5.33
CA ALA A 56 11.76 -19.23 -6.77
C ALA A 56 10.77 -18.37 -7.57
N LEU A 57 9.50 -18.30 -7.16
CA LEU A 57 8.48 -17.45 -7.78
C LEU A 57 8.77 -15.96 -7.58
N ALA A 58 9.22 -15.56 -6.39
CA ALA A 58 9.61 -14.18 -6.13
C ALA A 58 10.82 -13.77 -6.99
N ALA A 59 11.82 -14.66 -7.11
CA ALA A 59 12.98 -14.45 -7.95
C ALA A 59 12.63 -14.43 -9.45
N SER A 60 11.74 -15.32 -9.92
CA SER A 60 11.32 -15.32 -11.32
C SER A 60 10.52 -14.07 -11.66
N TYR A 61 9.61 -13.63 -10.78
CA TYR A 61 8.89 -12.38 -10.96
C TYR A 61 9.85 -11.19 -11.03
N ALA A 62 10.79 -11.07 -10.08
CA ALA A 62 11.80 -10.01 -10.11
C ALA A 62 12.64 -10.04 -11.39
N THR A 63 12.97 -11.23 -11.88
CA THR A 63 13.72 -11.42 -13.13
C THR A 63 12.91 -10.94 -14.33
N VAL A 64 11.62 -11.30 -14.43
CA VAL A 64 10.73 -10.84 -15.49
C VAL A 64 10.62 -9.31 -15.49
N ILE A 65 10.46 -8.70 -14.31
CA ILE A 65 10.39 -7.25 -14.18
C ILE A 65 11.71 -6.57 -14.59
N ALA A 66 12.86 -7.14 -14.18
CA ALA A 66 14.16 -6.61 -14.56
C ALA A 66 14.40 -6.72 -16.08
N ILE A 67 14.03 -7.86 -16.69
CA ILE A 67 14.10 -8.03 -18.15
C ILE A 67 13.19 -7.01 -18.84
N TYR A 68 11.94 -6.89 -18.40
CA TYR A 68 10.97 -5.94 -18.96
C TYR A 68 11.48 -4.50 -18.90
N TRP A 69 12.08 -4.10 -17.76
CA TRP A 69 12.67 -2.78 -17.60
C TRP A 69 13.92 -2.55 -18.47
N LEU A 70 14.71 -3.59 -18.75
CA LEU A 70 15.89 -3.50 -19.61
C LEU A 70 15.54 -3.44 -21.11
N ILE A 71 14.32 -3.81 -21.50
CA ILE A 71 13.86 -3.69 -22.88
C ILE A 71 13.56 -2.20 -23.15
N PRO A 72 14.22 -1.57 -24.14
CA PRO A 72 13.96 -0.17 -24.48
C PRO A 72 12.49 0.08 -24.87
N GLN A 73 11.93 1.22 -24.45
CA GLN A 73 10.51 1.54 -24.68
C GLN A 73 10.16 1.66 -26.16
N ASP A 74 11.09 2.11 -27.01
CA ASP A 74 10.91 2.19 -28.46
C ASP A 74 10.66 0.81 -29.09
N VAL A 75 11.28 -0.24 -28.55
CA VAL A 75 11.03 -1.63 -28.96
C VAL A 75 9.63 -2.10 -28.55
N LEU A 76 9.13 -1.63 -27.41
CA LEU A 76 7.80 -1.95 -26.89
C LEU A 76 6.69 -1.04 -27.45
N GLY A 77 7.05 -0.03 -28.26
CA GLY A 77 6.12 1.00 -28.72
C GLY A 77 5.58 1.88 -27.58
N GLY A 78 6.32 1.98 -26.47
CA GLY A 78 5.96 2.76 -25.30
C GLY A 78 6.52 4.19 -25.34
N GLU A 79 5.82 5.10 -24.67
CA GLU A 79 6.22 6.52 -24.52
C GLU A 79 6.65 6.85 -23.08
N ALA A 80 6.91 5.82 -22.25
CA ALA A 80 7.29 6.03 -20.86
C ALA A 80 8.64 6.76 -20.77
N THR A 81 8.70 7.77 -19.90
CA THR A 81 9.98 8.44 -19.61
C THR A 81 10.86 7.54 -18.73
N ALA A 82 12.18 7.73 -18.77
CA ALA A 82 13.12 7.01 -17.89
C ALA A 82 12.77 7.16 -16.39
N ARG A 83 12.21 8.31 -16.00
CA ARG A 83 11.68 8.52 -14.64
C ARG A 83 10.48 7.61 -14.39
N GLY A 84 9.51 7.57 -15.30
CA GLY A 84 8.33 6.69 -15.21
C GLY A 84 8.71 5.21 -15.12
N GLU A 85 9.67 4.76 -15.93
CA GLU A 85 10.21 3.39 -15.89
C GLU A 85 10.81 3.06 -14.51
N LEU A 86 11.62 3.96 -13.94
CA LEU A 86 12.24 3.76 -12.63
C LEU A 86 11.20 3.74 -11.50
N LEU A 87 10.17 4.59 -11.58
CA LEU A 87 9.05 4.58 -10.65
C LEU A 87 8.28 3.26 -10.72
N ALA A 88 8.02 2.75 -11.93
CA ALA A 88 7.35 1.48 -12.16
C ALA A 88 8.19 0.30 -11.64
N LEU A 89 9.49 0.26 -11.96
CA LEU A 89 10.43 -0.75 -11.48
C LEU A 89 10.43 -0.80 -9.94
N ARG A 90 10.54 0.36 -9.30
CA ARG A 90 10.47 0.49 -7.84
C ARG A 90 9.16 -0.07 -7.30
N HIS A 91 8.04 0.25 -7.92
CA HIS A 91 6.72 -0.22 -7.51
C HIS A 91 6.61 -1.75 -7.60
N HIS A 92 7.11 -2.36 -8.67
CA HIS A 92 7.06 -3.81 -8.88
C HIS A 92 8.04 -4.60 -8.02
N LEU A 93 9.22 -4.05 -7.70
CA LEU A 93 10.20 -4.73 -6.85
C LEU A 93 9.89 -4.59 -5.35
N PHE A 94 9.06 -3.63 -4.96
CA PHE A 94 8.70 -3.41 -3.56
C PHE A 94 8.06 -4.65 -2.90
N PRO A 95 7.06 -5.34 -3.49
CA PRO A 95 6.54 -6.60 -2.95
C PRO A 95 7.59 -7.71 -2.80
N VAL A 96 8.55 -7.80 -3.74
CA VAL A 96 9.64 -8.80 -3.68
C VAL A 96 10.56 -8.53 -2.48
N ALA A 97 10.94 -7.26 -2.28
CA ALA A 97 11.74 -6.86 -1.13
C ALA A 97 10.98 -7.07 0.19
N ALA A 98 9.68 -6.77 0.22
CA ALA A 98 8.83 -7.04 1.38
C ALA A 98 8.72 -8.55 1.68
N TYR A 99 8.59 -9.38 0.66
CA TYR A 99 8.64 -10.85 0.78
C TYR A 99 9.98 -11.31 1.38
N ALA A 100 11.10 -10.84 0.83
CA ALA A 100 12.43 -11.19 1.31
C ALA A 100 12.63 -10.78 2.79
N LEU A 101 12.18 -9.58 3.16
CA LEU A 101 12.18 -9.13 4.56
C LEU A 101 11.36 -10.07 5.45
N GLY A 102 10.12 -10.39 5.06
CA GLY A 102 9.26 -11.30 5.82
C GLY A 102 9.87 -12.69 5.98
N ARG A 103 10.49 -13.21 4.91
CA ARG A 103 11.19 -14.50 4.90
C ARG A 103 12.37 -14.52 5.86
N LEU A 104 13.21 -13.50 5.84
CA LEU A 104 14.37 -13.37 6.71
C LEU A 104 13.96 -13.10 8.16
N ALA A 105 12.95 -12.26 8.38
CA ALA A 105 12.43 -11.94 9.72
C ALA A 105 11.88 -13.19 10.42
N ALA A 106 11.17 -14.04 9.67
CA ALA A 106 10.68 -15.32 10.18
C ALA A 106 11.80 -16.27 10.62
N LEU A 107 12.99 -16.17 10.01
CA LEU A 107 14.17 -16.97 10.38
C LEU A 107 14.93 -16.34 11.55
N ALA A 108 15.05 -15.01 11.57
CA ALA A 108 15.79 -14.30 12.59
C ALA A 108 15.11 -14.36 13.96
N TRP A 109 13.78 -14.39 14.00
CA TRP A 109 13.04 -14.21 15.24
C TRP A 109 12.35 -15.46 15.78
N GLU A 110 12.31 -16.57 15.04
CA GLU A 110 11.71 -17.89 15.41
C GLU A 110 10.26 -17.86 15.97
N GLU A 111 9.68 -16.69 16.22
CA GLU A 111 8.40 -16.47 16.88
C GLU A 111 7.36 -15.96 15.87
N ARG A 112 6.74 -16.91 15.14
CA ARG A 112 5.63 -16.64 14.22
C ARG A 112 4.47 -15.86 14.87
N GLY A 113 4.33 -15.93 16.19
CA GLY A 113 3.34 -15.19 16.97
C GLY A 113 3.50 -13.67 16.91
N ARG A 114 4.73 -13.15 16.97
CA ARG A 114 4.99 -11.69 16.98
C ARG A 114 4.71 -11.06 15.62
N LEU A 115 5.12 -11.72 14.53
CA LEU A 115 4.85 -11.25 13.17
C LEU A 115 3.35 -11.17 12.88
N GLY A 116 2.59 -12.20 13.27
CA GLY A 116 1.14 -12.17 13.16
C GLY A 116 0.50 -11.07 14.00
N GLY A 117 1.00 -10.82 15.22
CA GLY A 117 0.58 -9.70 16.05
C GLY A 117 0.82 -8.33 15.38
N LEU A 118 1.98 -8.15 14.74
CA LEU A 118 2.30 -6.93 13.99
C LEU A 118 1.40 -6.73 12.76
N ILE A 119 1.05 -7.82 12.06
CA ILE A 119 0.08 -7.78 10.96
C ILE A 119 -1.28 -7.33 11.48
N ALA A 120 -1.78 -7.96 12.54
CA ALA A 120 -3.05 -7.59 13.15
C ALA A 120 -3.05 -6.13 13.64
N LEU A 121 -2.00 -5.69 14.34
CA LEU A 121 -1.85 -4.31 14.79
C LEU A 121 -1.83 -3.31 13.61
N SER A 122 -1.12 -3.64 12.53
CA SER A 122 -1.08 -2.82 11.32
C SER A 122 -2.46 -2.70 10.68
N ALA A 123 -3.22 -3.80 10.63
CA ALA A 123 -4.59 -3.81 10.12
C ALA A 123 -5.56 -3.05 11.04
N VAL A 124 -5.36 -3.06 12.36
CA VAL A 124 -6.15 -2.22 13.29
C VAL A 124 -5.97 -0.75 12.95
N VAL A 125 -4.74 -0.30 12.75
CA VAL A 125 -4.52 1.11 12.39
C VAL A 125 -5.09 1.44 11.03
N VAL A 126 -4.95 0.56 10.03
CA VAL A 126 -5.60 0.74 8.71
C VAL A 126 -7.12 0.86 8.86
N ALA A 127 -7.75 -0.02 9.65
CA ALA A 127 -9.18 -0.03 9.89
C ALA A 127 -9.64 1.25 10.62
N VAL A 128 -9.00 1.59 11.75
CA VAL A 128 -9.38 2.75 12.56
C VAL A 128 -9.18 4.03 11.78
N VAL A 129 -8.01 4.24 11.17
CA VAL A 129 -7.75 5.47 10.40
C VAL A 129 -8.68 5.54 9.19
N GLY A 130 -8.89 4.45 8.47
CA GLY A 130 -9.83 4.41 7.36
C GLY A 130 -11.27 4.75 7.74
N LEU A 131 -11.74 4.25 8.89
CA LEU A 131 -13.07 4.56 9.40
C LEU A 131 -13.18 6.01 9.90
N LEU A 132 -12.15 6.52 10.57
CA LEU A 132 -12.11 7.92 11.01
C LEU A 132 -12.09 8.89 9.81
N ASP A 133 -11.27 8.62 8.81
CA ASP A 133 -11.24 9.41 7.57
C ASP A 133 -12.59 9.40 6.85
N LEU A 134 -13.25 8.23 6.77
CA LEU A 134 -14.58 8.13 6.18
C LEU A 134 -15.62 8.93 6.97
N ALA A 135 -15.52 8.95 8.30
CA ALA A 135 -16.48 9.62 9.19
C ALA A 135 -16.26 11.13 9.29
N PHE A 136 -15.02 11.61 9.22
CA PHE A 136 -14.66 12.98 9.58
C PHE A 136 -14.05 13.81 8.45
N VAL A 137 -13.58 13.18 7.37
CA VAL A 137 -12.99 13.90 6.24
C VAL A 137 -13.95 13.82 5.06
N SER A 138 -14.42 14.97 4.58
CA SER A 138 -15.29 15.00 3.40
C SER A 138 -14.50 14.69 2.13
N LEU A 139 -15.17 14.20 1.09
CA LEU A 139 -14.55 14.08 -0.22
C LEU A 139 -14.05 15.46 -0.72
N GLN A 140 -14.79 16.53 -0.41
CA GLN A 140 -14.40 17.89 -0.73
C GLN A 140 -13.07 18.31 -0.07
N ALA A 141 -12.82 17.93 1.19
CA ALA A 141 -11.54 18.21 1.85
C ALA A 141 -10.35 17.58 1.11
N TRP A 142 -10.54 16.41 0.48
CA TRP A 142 -9.52 15.79 -0.35
C TRP A 142 -9.35 16.48 -1.71
N ARG A 143 -10.45 16.98 -2.29
CA ARG A 143 -10.42 17.76 -3.54
C ARG A 143 -9.71 19.08 -3.37
N ASP A 144 -9.93 19.76 -2.25
CA ASP A 144 -9.34 21.06 -1.95
C ASP A 144 -7.90 20.95 -1.41
N SER A 145 -7.39 19.72 -1.24
CA SER A 145 -6.01 19.47 -0.80
C SER A 145 -5.04 19.41 -1.98
N GLY A 146 -3.74 19.40 -1.71
CA GLY A 146 -2.70 19.20 -2.73
C GLY A 146 -2.66 17.81 -3.39
N VAL A 147 -3.54 16.86 -3.01
CA VAL A 147 -3.55 15.49 -3.56
C VAL A 147 -3.79 15.44 -5.08
N PRO A 148 -4.81 16.10 -5.65
CA PRO A 148 -5.09 16.00 -7.09
C PRO A 148 -3.92 16.54 -7.93
N ASP A 149 -3.40 17.71 -7.58
CA ASP A 149 -2.28 18.32 -8.29
C ASP A 149 -0.99 17.51 -8.13
N TRP A 150 -0.73 16.97 -6.92
CA TRP A 150 0.41 16.07 -6.72
C TRP A 150 0.30 14.83 -7.62
N TYR A 151 -0.86 14.19 -7.71
CA TYR A 151 -1.06 13.04 -8.59
C TYR A 151 -0.88 13.38 -10.06
N ARG A 152 -1.52 14.45 -10.53
CA ARG A 152 -1.46 14.85 -11.95
C ARG A 152 -0.07 15.32 -12.35
N GLU A 153 0.50 16.28 -11.60
CA GLU A 153 1.71 16.98 -12.02
C GLU A 153 3.00 16.28 -11.57
N GLN A 154 3.03 15.68 -10.38
CA GLN A 154 4.25 15.00 -9.89
C GLN A 154 4.34 13.56 -10.38
N LEU A 155 3.22 12.82 -10.30
CA LEU A 155 3.19 11.39 -10.62
C LEU A 155 2.75 11.12 -12.07
N GLY A 156 2.18 12.10 -12.77
CA GLY A 156 1.69 11.92 -14.15
C GLY A 156 0.45 11.03 -14.21
N LEU A 157 -0.31 10.93 -13.11
CA LEU A 157 -1.51 10.11 -13.01
C LEU A 157 -2.72 11.03 -13.26
N ASP A 158 -3.24 10.98 -14.48
CA ASP A 158 -4.45 11.71 -14.84
C ASP A 158 -5.66 10.82 -14.55
N TYR A 159 -6.41 11.16 -13.51
CA TYR A 159 -7.60 10.44 -13.10
C TYR A 159 -8.83 11.15 -13.62
N GLU A 160 -9.80 10.38 -14.13
CA GLU A 160 -11.06 10.90 -14.67
C GLU A 160 -12.19 10.87 -13.64
N GLY A 161 -11.89 10.43 -12.41
CA GLY A 161 -12.85 10.41 -11.31
C GLY A 161 -13.28 11.81 -10.84
N PRO A 162 -14.27 11.91 -9.93
CA PRO A 162 -14.79 13.19 -9.47
C PRO A 162 -13.70 14.12 -8.92
N SER A 163 -13.48 15.25 -9.61
CA SER A 163 -12.44 16.25 -9.30
C SER A 163 -11.01 15.69 -9.36
N ASP A 164 -10.73 14.89 -10.39
CA ASP A 164 -9.39 14.33 -10.68
C ASP A 164 -8.85 13.44 -9.56
N LEU A 165 -9.74 12.94 -8.69
CA LEU A 165 -9.43 11.91 -7.71
C LEU A 165 -9.54 10.53 -8.36
N PRO A 166 -8.78 9.52 -7.88
CA PRO A 166 -8.86 8.18 -8.44
C PRO A 166 -10.28 7.61 -8.39
N GLU A 167 -10.71 6.99 -9.49
CA GLU A 167 -12.08 6.51 -9.70
C GLU A 167 -12.49 5.50 -8.63
N ASN A 168 -11.51 4.77 -8.09
CA ASN A 168 -11.74 3.78 -7.04
C ASN A 168 -12.04 4.40 -5.66
N TRP A 169 -12.00 5.73 -5.48
CA TRP A 169 -12.38 6.39 -4.22
C TRP A 169 -13.89 6.44 -4.01
N VAL A 170 -14.63 6.41 -5.10
CA VAL A 170 -16.09 6.49 -5.13
C VAL A 170 -16.63 5.21 -5.77
N TYR A 171 -17.72 4.70 -5.25
CA TYR A 171 -18.51 3.69 -5.94
C TYR A 171 -19.50 4.40 -6.85
N ASN A 172 -19.39 4.15 -8.16
CA ASN A 172 -20.33 4.66 -9.13
C ASN A 172 -21.67 3.91 -8.99
N THR A 173 -22.67 4.56 -8.41
CA THR A 173 -24.05 4.06 -8.27
C THR A 173 -24.91 4.36 -9.50
N GLY A 174 -24.39 5.07 -10.50
CA GLY A 174 -25.17 5.67 -11.59
C GLY A 174 -25.88 6.96 -11.21
N ASP A 175 -25.78 7.41 -9.95
CA ASP A 175 -26.22 8.71 -9.46
C ASP A 175 -25.00 9.59 -9.21
N GLU A 176 -24.71 10.49 -10.15
CA GLU A 176 -23.57 11.42 -10.07
C GLU A 176 -23.74 12.48 -8.98
N GLU A 177 -24.96 12.72 -8.49
CA GLU A 177 -25.25 13.71 -7.46
C GLU A 177 -24.94 13.20 -6.04
N ASN A 178 -24.94 11.87 -5.83
CA ASN A 178 -24.67 11.24 -4.52
C ASN A 178 -23.57 10.16 -4.58
N PRO A 179 -22.32 10.55 -4.86
CA PRO A 179 -21.20 9.60 -4.92
C PRO A 179 -20.96 8.92 -3.57
N ILE A 180 -20.99 7.57 -3.53
CA ILE A 180 -20.71 6.80 -2.32
C ILE A 180 -19.20 6.64 -2.14
N ARG A 181 -18.65 7.20 -1.07
CA ARG A 181 -17.22 7.14 -0.77
C ARG A 181 -16.80 5.76 -0.22
N ARG A 182 -15.67 5.24 -0.70
CA ARG A 182 -15.03 4.01 -0.20
C ARG A 182 -14.01 4.31 0.89
N LEU A 183 -13.63 3.31 1.68
CA LEU A 183 -12.51 3.42 2.62
C LEU A 183 -11.19 3.44 1.85
N VAL A 184 -10.61 4.64 1.71
CA VAL A 184 -9.39 4.86 0.89
C VAL A 184 -8.18 5.29 1.73
N SER A 185 -8.41 5.99 2.86
CA SER A 185 -7.44 6.75 3.66
C SER A 185 -5.99 6.25 3.74
N THR A 186 -5.77 4.97 4.03
CA THR A 186 -4.44 4.46 4.38
C THR A 186 -3.55 4.20 3.17
N PHE A 187 -4.13 3.71 2.08
CA PHE A 187 -3.38 3.34 0.87
C PHE A 187 -3.79 4.18 -0.34
N LEU A 188 -4.75 5.08 -0.16
CA LEU A 188 -5.53 5.69 -1.22
C LEU A 188 -6.02 4.65 -2.26
N SER A 189 -6.27 3.43 -1.77
CA SER A 189 -6.78 2.29 -2.50
C SER A 189 -7.64 1.41 -1.57
N PRO A 190 -8.95 1.25 -1.85
CA PRO A 190 -9.80 0.37 -1.07
C PRO A 190 -9.38 -1.09 -1.19
N LEU A 191 -8.86 -1.48 -2.34
CA LEU A 191 -8.39 -2.85 -2.59
C LEU A 191 -7.18 -3.21 -1.72
N ALA A 192 -6.20 -2.31 -1.61
CA ALA A 192 -5.05 -2.51 -0.75
C ALA A 192 -5.46 -2.63 0.74
N SER A 193 -6.43 -1.80 1.16
CA SER A 193 -7.01 -1.88 2.50
C SER A 193 -7.71 -3.23 2.72
N ALA A 194 -8.49 -3.69 1.73
CA ALA A 194 -9.19 -4.96 1.80
C ALA A 194 -8.24 -6.15 1.97
N TYR A 195 -7.16 -6.23 1.18
CA TYR A 195 -6.19 -7.31 1.31
C TYR A 195 -5.52 -7.34 2.69
N ALA A 196 -5.12 -6.17 3.21
CA ALA A 196 -4.53 -6.08 4.55
C ALA A 196 -5.50 -6.57 5.63
N LEU A 197 -6.77 -6.19 5.54
CA LEU A 197 -7.82 -6.58 6.47
C LEU A 197 -8.15 -8.08 6.39
N VAL A 198 -8.24 -8.65 5.18
CA VAL A 198 -8.50 -10.08 4.98
C VAL A 198 -7.36 -10.94 5.55
N VAL A 199 -6.10 -10.58 5.29
CA VAL A 199 -4.95 -11.31 5.84
C VAL A 199 -4.96 -11.26 7.38
N ALA A 200 -5.26 -10.10 7.96
CA ALA A 200 -5.36 -9.96 9.41
C ALA A 200 -6.56 -10.72 10.00
N LEU A 201 -7.69 -10.76 9.28
CA LEU A 201 -8.88 -11.51 9.69
C LEU A 201 -8.61 -13.01 9.71
N ILE A 202 -7.98 -13.57 8.67
CA ILE A 202 -7.54 -14.98 8.64
C ILE A 202 -6.63 -15.26 9.83
N TYR A 203 -5.67 -14.37 10.11
CA TYR A 203 -4.77 -14.52 11.25
C TYR A 203 -5.54 -14.55 12.58
N VAL A 204 -6.44 -13.60 12.83
CA VAL A 204 -7.22 -13.53 14.07
C VAL A 204 -8.13 -14.75 14.24
N LEU A 205 -8.81 -15.18 13.18
CA LEU A 205 -9.70 -16.34 13.19
C LEU A 205 -8.95 -17.68 13.37
N SER A 206 -7.66 -17.74 13.00
CA SER A 206 -6.82 -18.92 13.25
C SER A 206 -6.39 -19.09 14.71
N ARG A 207 -6.70 -18.12 15.59
CA ARG A 207 -6.32 -18.16 17.01
C ARG A 207 -7.41 -18.81 17.87
N PRO A 208 -7.05 -19.43 19.01
CA PRO A 208 -8.04 -19.91 19.96
C PRO A 208 -8.94 -18.74 20.41
N PHE A 209 -10.24 -19.01 20.50
CA PHE A 209 -11.23 -17.98 20.75
C PHE A 209 -10.95 -17.23 22.06
N ARG A 210 -10.86 -15.90 21.95
CA ARG A 210 -10.84 -14.95 23.07
C ARG A 210 -11.71 -13.76 22.68
N TRP A 211 -12.44 -13.19 23.63
CA TRP A 211 -13.40 -12.11 23.37
C TRP A 211 -12.79 -10.93 22.59
N TRP A 212 -11.55 -10.56 22.89
CA TRP A 212 -10.84 -9.47 22.22
C TRP A 212 -10.45 -9.80 20.77
N TRP A 213 -10.16 -11.08 20.45
CA TRP A 213 -10.04 -11.51 19.05
C TRP A 213 -11.36 -11.38 18.31
N GLY A 214 -12.48 -11.66 18.99
CA GLY A 214 -13.82 -11.40 18.47
C GLY A 214 -14.03 -9.92 18.13
N LEU A 215 -13.64 -9.00 19.02
CA LEU A 215 -13.73 -7.55 18.75
C LEU A 215 -12.87 -7.13 17.56
N LEU A 216 -11.64 -7.65 17.45
CA LEU A 216 -10.77 -7.35 16.31
C LEU A 216 -11.34 -7.90 14.99
N ALA A 217 -11.91 -9.10 15.02
CA ALA A 217 -12.58 -9.68 13.85
C ALA A 217 -13.78 -8.82 13.41
N VAL A 218 -14.60 -8.34 14.35
CA VAL A 218 -15.72 -7.41 14.06
C VAL A 218 -15.21 -6.10 13.48
N LEU A 219 -14.16 -5.51 14.05
CA LEU A 219 -13.55 -4.29 13.51
C LEU A 219 -13.08 -4.47 12.06
N PHE A 220 -12.34 -5.54 11.78
CA PHE A 220 -11.85 -5.83 10.43
C PHE A 220 -12.98 -6.10 9.46
N TYR A 221 -14.01 -6.82 9.89
CA TYR A 221 -15.20 -7.07 9.09
C TYR A 221 -15.92 -5.76 8.72
N VAL A 222 -16.17 -4.89 9.69
CA VAL A 222 -16.80 -3.58 9.46
C VAL A 222 -15.96 -2.75 8.50
N ALA A 223 -14.65 -2.62 8.73
CA ALA A 223 -13.76 -1.89 7.84
C ALA A 223 -13.76 -2.47 6.42
N LEU A 224 -13.76 -3.81 6.28
CA LEU A 224 -13.81 -4.49 4.99
C LEU A 224 -15.10 -4.18 4.22
N LEU A 225 -16.27 -4.14 4.89
CA LEU A 225 -17.52 -3.73 4.26
C LEU A 225 -17.43 -2.32 3.64
N TYR A 226 -16.72 -1.40 4.30
CA TYR A 226 -16.51 -0.05 3.80
C TYR A 226 -15.44 0.04 2.69
N THR A 227 -14.62 -1.00 2.47
CA THR A 227 -13.73 -1.07 1.30
C THR A 227 -14.43 -1.51 0.01
N HIS A 228 -15.43 -2.40 0.12
CA HIS A 228 -16.14 -2.97 -1.02
C HIS A 228 -17.43 -2.25 -1.37
N THR A 229 -17.83 -1.24 -0.58
CA THR A 229 -19.19 -0.68 -0.49
C THR A 229 -20.24 -1.72 -0.09
N ARG A 230 -21.23 -1.31 0.72
CA ARG A 230 -22.25 -2.24 1.22
C ARG A 230 -22.97 -2.89 0.04
N ALA A 231 -22.94 -4.21 0.00
CA ALA A 231 -23.84 -5.00 -0.81
C ALA A 231 -25.29 -4.62 -0.49
N ALA A 232 -25.90 -3.80 -1.35
CA ALA A 232 -27.31 -3.74 -1.74
C ALA A 232 -27.44 -2.70 -2.85
#